data_AF-A0A7V9QDN5-F1
#
_entry.id   AF-A0A7V9QDN5-F1
#
_cell.length_a   1.000
_cell.length_b   1.000
_cell.length_c   1.000
_cell.angle_alpha   90.00
_cell.angle_beta   90.00
_cell.angle_gamma   90.00
#
_symmetry.space_group_name_H-M   'P 1'
#
loop_
_entity.id
_entity.type
_entity.pdbx_description
1 polymer ?
#
loop_
_entity_poly.entity_id
_entity_poly.type
_entity_poly.pdbx_seq_one_letter_code
_entity_poly.pdbx_strand_id
1 'polypeptide(L)' 'MKQLWLVLLLVGSVFLPNVSWSQTPESATQDALRIFLDCNGPGCDFDFFRTEITFVDYVRDRADADVHVLVTTQGTGG' A
#
# COMPACT_ATOMS: atom_id res chain seq x y z
N MET A 1 44.39 4.78 29.10
CA MET A 1 44.05 5.55 27.88
C MET A 1 43.45 4.68 26.76
N LYS A 2 43.99 3.48 26.44
CA LYS A 2 43.39 2.56 25.44
C LYS A 2 41.99 2.01 25.81
N GLN A 3 41.73 1.72 27.09
CA GLN A 3 40.45 1.16 27.54
C GLN A 3 39.27 2.13 27.42
N LEU A 4 39.55 3.44 27.36
CA LEU A 4 38.51 4.47 27.21
C LEU A 4 37.95 4.50 25.77
N TRP A 5 38.78 4.11 24.78
CA TRP A 5 38.38 4.05 23.37
C TRP A 5 37.49 2.83 23.06
N LEU A 6 37.74 1.70 23.72
CA LEU A 6 36.92 0.49 23.58
C LEU A 6 35.50 0.68 24.12
N VAL A 7 35.34 1.40 25.23
CA VAL A 7 34.03 1.70 25.82
C VAL A 7 33.24 2.68 24.94
N LEU A 8 33.90 3.67 24.33
CA LEU A 8 33.24 4.62 23.42
C LEU A 8 32.70 3.92 22.15
N LEU A 9 33.41 2.92 21.63
CA LEU A 9 32.98 2.12 20.48
C LEU A 9 31.80 1.18 20.81
N LEU A 10 31.78 0.59 22.00
CA LEU A 10 30.70 -0.31 22.44
C LEU A 10 29.40 0.43 22.80
N VAL A 11 29.49 1.62 23.40
CA VAL A 11 28.30 2.44 23.73
C VAL A 11 27.69 3.06 22.46
N GLY A 12 28.49 3.35 21.44
CA GLY A 12 28.02 3.91 20.17
C GLY A 12 27.15 2.95 19.34
N SER A 13 27.33 1.63 19.42
CA SER A 13 26.57 0.69 18.58
C SER A 13 25.13 0.46 19.06
N VAL A 14 24.82 0.78 20.32
CA VAL A 14 23.48 0.58 20.90
C VAL A 14 22.53 1.74 20.57
N PHE A 15 23.08 2.88 20.14
CA PHE A 15 22.32 4.11 19.81
C PHE A 15 22.07 4.30 18.30
N LEU A 16 22.15 3.26 17.48
CA LEU A 16 21.68 3.34 16.10
C LEU A 16 20.15 3.36 16.11
N PRO A 17 19.48 4.39 15.55
CA PRO A 17 18.03 4.36 15.40
C PRO A 17 17.67 3.17 14.53
N ASN A 18 16.68 2.39 14.97
CA ASN A 18 16.05 1.35 14.16
C ASN A 18 15.36 2.03 12.98
N VAL A 19 16.10 2.26 11.90
CA VAL A 19 15.56 2.68 10.62
C VAL A 19 14.74 1.51 10.08
N SER A 20 13.43 1.56 10.34
CA SER A 20 12.47 0.65 9.75
C SER A 20 12.31 1.07 8.29
N TRP A 21 13.00 0.36 7.39
CA TRP A 21 12.87 0.53 5.96
C TRP A 21 11.50 -0.02 5.54
N SER A 22 10.51 0.86 5.42
CA SER A 22 9.28 0.50 4.72
C SER A 22 9.64 0.30 3.24
N GLN A 23 9.32 -0.87 2.71
CA GLN A 23 9.40 -1.11 1.27
C GLN A 23 8.34 -0.20 0.64
N THR A 24 8.73 0.88 -0.03
CA THR A 24 7.81 1.58 -0.92
C THR A 24 7.48 0.59 -2.03
N PRO A 25 6.23 0.11 -2.16
CA PRO A 25 5.88 -0.70 -3.31
C PRO A 25 6.12 0.17 -4.53
N GLU A 26 7.07 -0.23 -5.36
CA GLU A 26 7.25 0.32 -6.70
C GLU A 26 6.03 -0.13 -7.51
N SER A 27 4.95 0.63 -7.36
CA SER A 27 3.66 0.33 -7.97
C SER A 27 3.63 0.96 -9.34
N ALA A 28 3.83 0.08 -10.33
CA ALA A 28 3.44 0.17 -11.72
C ALA A 28 3.82 1.43 -12.50
N THR A 29 3.52 1.39 -13.79
CA THR A 29 3.70 2.47 -14.77
C THR A 29 3.47 3.84 -14.15
N GLN A 30 4.42 4.78 -14.25
CA GLN A 30 4.33 6.10 -13.63
C GLN A 30 3.06 6.91 -14.01
N ASP A 31 2.28 6.42 -14.99
CA ASP A 31 1.03 7.00 -15.48
C ASP A 31 -0.25 6.22 -15.07
N ALA A 32 -0.15 5.09 -14.35
CA ALA A 32 -1.34 4.31 -13.98
C ALA A 32 -2.15 5.02 -12.88
N LEU A 33 -3.45 5.21 -13.12
CA LEU A 33 -4.35 5.83 -12.15
C LEU A 33 -4.55 4.89 -10.95
N ARG A 34 -4.32 5.39 -9.73
CA ARG A 34 -4.51 4.60 -8.50
C ARG A 34 -5.96 4.68 -8.06
N ILE A 35 -6.63 3.52 -7.96
CA ILE A 35 -8.03 3.43 -7.60
C ILE A 35 -8.23 2.60 -6.35
N PHE A 36 -9.16 3.04 -5.49
CA PHE A 36 -9.74 2.21 -4.46
C PHE A 36 -11.11 1.73 -4.95
N LEU A 37 -11.26 0.42 -5.09
CA LEU A 37 -12.50 -0.22 -5.53
C LEU A 37 -13.30 -0.70 -4.31
N ASP A 38 -14.38 -0.01 -3.99
CA ASP A 38 -15.33 -0.41 -2.95
C ASP A 38 -16.25 -1.51 -3.50
N CYS A 39 -15.80 -2.75 -3.33
CA CYS A 39 -16.45 -3.97 -3.78
C CYS A 39 -17.07 -4.76 -2.60
N ASN A 40 -17.67 -4.06 -1.63
CA ASN A 40 -18.26 -4.69 -0.45
C ASN A 40 -19.72 -5.16 -0.64
N GLY A 41 -20.33 -4.84 -1.78
CA GLY A 41 -21.72 -5.18 -2.09
C GLY A 41 -21.95 -6.65 -2.47
N PRO A 42 -23.18 -7.16 -2.32
CA PRO A 42 -23.52 -8.53 -2.71
C PRO A 42 -23.35 -8.72 -4.22
N GLY A 43 -22.66 -9.82 -4.59
CA GLY A 43 -22.39 -10.19 -5.98
C GLY A 43 -21.20 -9.46 -6.62
N CYS A 44 -20.42 -8.70 -5.84
CA CYS A 44 -19.21 -8.08 -6.35
C CYS A 44 -18.05 -9.09 -6.39
N ASP A 45 -17.48 -9.32 -7.58
CA ASP A 45 -16.30 -10.17 -7.79
C ASP A 45 -15.07 -9.28 -7.98
N PHE A 46 -14.32 -9.10 -6.90
CA PHE A 46 -13.13 -8.25 -6.89
C PHE A 46 -12.02 -8.77 -7.81
N ASP A 47 -11.86 -10.10 -7.90
CA ASP A 47 -10.79 -10.72 -8.68
C ASP A 47 -11.05 -10.59 -10.18
N PHE A 48 -12.32 -10.66 -10.59
CA PHE A 48 -12.73 -10.38 -11.97
C PHE A 48 -12.32 -8.96 -12.39
N PHE A 49 -12.63 -7.93 -11.58
CA PHE A 49 -12.26 -6.55 -11.91
C PHE A 49 -10.74 -6.38 -12.05
N ARG A 50 -9.95 -6.97 -11.14
CA ARG A 50 -8.49 -6.91 -11.21
C ARG A 50 -7.90 -7.59 -12.45
N THR A 51 -8.57 -8.65 -12.93
CA THR A 51 -8.11 -9.41 -14.09
C THR A 51 -8.47 -8.71 -15.40
N GLU A 52 -9.66 -8.11 -15.49
CA GLU A 52 -10.14 -7.48 -16.72
C GLU A 52 -9.70 -6.01 -16.86
N ILE A 53 -9.52 -5.29 -15.76
CA ILE A 53 -9.14 -3.87 -15.75
C ILE A 53 -7.69 -3.79 -15.25
N THR A 54 -6.74 -3.88 -16.18
CA THR A 54 -5.29 -3.99 -15.90
C THR A 54 -4.50 -2.70 -16.13
N PHE A 55 -5.16 -1.62 -16.56
CA PHE A 55 -4.54 -0.32 -16.85
C PHE A 55 -4.56 0.65 -15.65
N VAL A 56 -4.97 0.18 -14.48
CA VAL A 56 -5.07 0.94 -13.22
C VAL A 56 -4.34 0.22 -12.11
N ASP A 57 -3.98 0.98 -11.08
CA ASP A 57 -3.36 0.45 -9.87
C ASP A 57 -4.40 0.31 -8.76
N TYR A 58 -4.58 -0.91 -8.25
CA TYR A 58 -5.49 -1.18 -7.15
C TYR A 58 -4.81 -0.93 -5.81
N VAL A 59 -5.26 0.08 -5.09
CA VAL A 59 -4.80 0.34 -3.72
C VAL A 59 -5.75 -0.25 -2.69
N ARG A 60 -5.21 -0.59 -1.52
CA ARG A 60 -5.98 -1.22 -0.43
C ARG A 60 -6.53 -0.22 0.59
N ASP A 61 -5.91 0.95 0.73
CA ASP A 61 -6.46 2.05 1.53
C ASP A 61 -7.05 3.10 0.59
N ARG A 62 -8.23 3.61 0.94
CA ARG A 62 -8.88 4.72 0.24
C ARG A 62 -8.06 6.01 0.32
N ALA A 63 -7.23 6.17 1.36
CA ALA A 63 -6.38 7.35 1.53
C ALA A 63 -5.22 7.40 0.52
N ASP A 64 -4.85 6.25 -0.04
CA ASP A 64 -3.78 6.13 -1.04
C ASP A 64 -4.29 6.27 -2.48
N ALA A 65 -5.61 6.39 -2.68
CA ALA A 65 -6.25 6.41 -3.98
C ALA A 65 -6.39 7.81 -4.56
N ASP A 66 -6.24 7.92 -5.87
CA ASP A 66 -6.59 9.12 -6.63
C ASP A 66 -8.09 9.14 -6.94
N VAL A 67 -8.70 7.96 -7.13
CA VAL A 67 -10.14 7.80 -7.39
C VAL A 67 -10.75 6.72 -6.50
N HIS A 68 -11.91 7.01 -5.92
CA HIS A 68 -12.73 6.06 -5.18
C HIS A 68 -13.89 5.58 -6.06
N VAL A 69 -13.89 4.30 -6.43
CA VAL A 69 -14.95 3.67 -7.23
C VAL A 69 -15.93 2.96 -6.29
N LEU A 70 -17.20 3.35 -6.35
CA LEU A 70 -18.28 2.75 -5.57
C LEU A 70 -19.07 1.76 -6.42
N VAL A 71 -19.05 0.47 -6.07
CA VAL A 71 -19.87 -0.54 -6.76
C VAL A 71 -21.23 -0.63 -6.09
N THR A 72 -22.29 -0.37 -6.86
CA THR A 72 -23.67 -0.44 -6.39
C THR A 72 -24.50 -1.38 -7.25
N THR A 73 -25.34 -2.18 -6.61
CA THR A 73 -26.30 -3.06 -7.28
C THR A 73 -27.71 -2.46 -7.15
N GLN A 74 -28.44 -2.37 -8.27
CA GLN A 74 -29.83 -1.94 -8.29
C GLN A 74 -30.69 -3.02 -8.94
N GLY A 75 -31.74 -3.46 -8.23
CA GLY A 75 -32.71 -4.42 -8.77
C GLY A 75 -33.59 -3.77 -9.84
N THR A 76 -33.92 -4.52 -10.89
CA THR A 76 -34.91 -4.11 -11.87
C THR A 76 -36.29 -4.41 -11.30
N GLY A 77 -37.02 -3.39 -10.82
CA GLY A 77 -38.36 -3.56 -10.24
C GLY A 77 -39.33 -4.14 -11.27
N GLY A 78 -39.73 -5.40 -11.07
CA GLY A 78 -40.72 -6.11 -11.88
C GLY A 78 -42.08 -6.16 -11.21
#